data_AF-A0A7S4M9B7-F1
#
_entry.id   AF-A0A7S4M9B7-F1
#
_cell.length_a   1.000
_cell.length_b   1.000
_cell.length_c   1.000
_cell.angle_alpha   90.00
_cell.angle_beta   90.00
_cell.angle_gamma   90.00
#
_symmetry.space_group_name_H-M   'P 1'
#
loop_
_entity.id
_entity.type
_entity.pdbx_description
1 polymer ?
#
loop_
_entity_poly.entity_id
_entity_poly.type
_entity_poly.pdbx_seq_one_letter_code
_entity_poly.pdbx_strand_id
1 'polypeptide(L)'
;KLENQRNFFEDLAKLHRVASPDEWFDSHNHSTLKREALSVIQLYPSLRAAFETIYPEYKDCYPKSPPVPRNHWKQIDNQRRFFDDIASTHNITQPSDWKNISYKMIVDAGGGAILKQYSSLSSALTSIYPEHKWDVIRTRVDAKHWKNLQNQRKFFDELASKYNIKDIGDW
;
A
#
# COMPACT_ATOMS: atom_id res chain seq x y z
N LYS A 1 -2.33 -24.21 11.32
CA LYS A 1 -1.64 -22.91 11.08
C LYS A 1 -2.45 -21.75 11.63
N LEU A 2 -3.70 -21.55 11.18
CA LEU A 2 -4.61 -20.52 11.71
C LEU A 2 -4.94 -20.73 13.20
N GLU A 3 -5.29 -21.97 13.59
CA GLU A 3 -5.57 -22.34 14.99
C GLU A 3 -4.42 -21.98 15.93
N ASN A 4 -3.18 -22.23 15.49
CA ASN A 4 -1.98 -21.89 16.27
C ASN A 4 -1.80 -20.37 16.42
N GLN A 5 -2.19 -19.58 15.40
CA GLN A 5 -2.13 -18.13 15.45
C GLN A 5 -3.21 -17.58 16.38
N ARG A 6 -4.43 -18.15 16.34
CA ARG A 6 -5.50 -17.83 17.28
C ARG A 6 -5.09 -18.11 18.73
N ASN A 7 -4.61 -19.33 19.01
CA ASN A 7 -4.14 -19.70 20.34
C ASN A 7 -3.01 -18.79 20.84
N PHE A 8 -2.08 -18.42 19.95
CA PHE A 8 -1.03 -17.46 20.27
C PHE A 8 -1.59 -16.10 20.74
N PHE A 9 -2.54 -15.52 19.99
CA PHE A 9 -3.16 -14.25 20.37
C PHE A 9 -4.03 -14.37 21.63
N GLU A 10 -4.68 -15.50 21.87
CA GLU A 10 -5.43 -15.77 23.11
C GLU A 10 -4.52 -15.85 24.34
N ASP A 11 -3.37 -16.51 24.23
CA ASP A 11 -2.40 -16.59 25.33
C ASP A 11 -1.75 -15.22 25.60
N LEU A 12 -1.48 -14.45 24.53
CA LEU A 12 -0.99 -13.09 24.62
C LEU A 12 -2.05 -12.16 25.26
N ALA A 13 -3.34 -12.36 24.95
CA ALA A 13 -4.45 -11.64 25.58
C ALA A 13 -4.55 -11.94 27.08
N LYS A 14 -4.43 -13.22 27.48
CA LYS A 14 -4.38 -13.60 28.90
C LYS A 14 -3.20 -12.95 29.63
N LEU A 15 -2.02 -12.91 29.00
CA LEU A 15 -0.81 -12.32 29.57
C LEU A 15 -0.97 -10.83 29.86
N HIS A 16 -1.55 -10.09 28.92
CA HIS A 16 -1.75 -8.63 29.03
C HIS A 16 -3.10 -8.23 29.59
N ARG A 17 -3.91 -9.20 30.05
CA ARG A 17 -5.26 -9.00 30.60
C ARG A 17 -6.19 -8.24 29.64
N VAL A 18 -6.07 -8.54 28.36
CA VAL A 18 -6.93 -8.04 27.29
C VAL A 18 -8.15 -8.94 27.19
N ALA A 19 -9.35 -8.37 27.31
CA ALA A 19 -10.58 -9.14 27.43
C ALA A 19 -11.14 -9.59 26.08
N SER A 20 -10.82 -8.88 25.00
CA SER A 20 -11.33 -9.16 23.66
C SER A 20 -10.36 -8.74 22.54
N PRO A 21 -10.47 -9.32 21.33
CA PRO A 21 -9.60 -8.96 20.21
C PRO A 21 -9.62 -7.49 19.79
N ASP A 22 -10.71 -6.76 20.02
CA ASP A 22 -10.83 -5.34 19.66
C ASP A 22 -10.06 -4.40 20.59
N GLU A 23 -9.85 -4.78 21.86
CA GLU A 23 -9.04 -4.00 22.81
C GLU A 23 -7.57 -3.91 22.41
N TRP A 24 -7.10 -4.80 21.53
CA TRP A 24 -5.76 -4.72 20.92
C TRP A 24 -5.56 -3.50 20.02
N PHE A 25 -6.65 -2.85 19.59
CA PHE A 25 -6.60 -1.63 18.80
C PHE A 25 -6.46 -0.37 19.66
N ASP A 26 -6.56 -0.45 20.99
CA ASP A 26 -6.20 0.66 21.88
C ASP A 26 -4.70 0.95 21.78
N SER A 27 -4.34 2.24 21.71
CA SER A 27 -2.97 2.76 21.77
C SER A 27 -2.06 2.09 22.82
N HIS A 28 -2.59 1.75 24.00
CA HIS A 28 -1.82 1.11 25.06
C HIS A 28 -1.39 -0.32 24.67
N ASN A 29 -2.33 -1.10 24.14
CA ASN A 29 -2.14 -2.50 23.76
C ASN A 29 -1.51 -2.66 22.37
N HIS A 30 -1.75 -1.71 21.47
CA HIS A 30 -1.28 -1.72 20.09
C HIS A 30 0.25 -1.74 19.99
N SER A 31 0.92 -1.01 20.89
CA SER A 31 2.39 -0.96 20.94
C SER A 31 3.00 -2.30 21.39
N THR A 32 2.41 -2.92 22.40
CA THR A 32 2.75 -4.26 22.91
C THR A 32 2.54 -5.32 21.85
N LEU A 33 1.39 -5.28 21.18
CA LEU A 33 1.03 -6.19 20.09
C LEU A 33 2.01 -6.11 18.92
N LYS A 34 2.40 -4.90 18.50
CA LYS A 34 3.40 -4.69 17.45
C LYS A 34 4.79 -5.21 17.82
N ARG A 35 5.14 -5.24 19.11
CA ARG A 35 6.44 -5.75 19.59
C ARG A 35 6.45 -7.27 19.69
N GLU A 36 5.38 -7.85 20.24
CA GLU A 36 5.37 -9.26 20.67
C GLU A 36 4.73 -10.20 19.64
N ALA A 37 3.82 -9.69 18.83
CA ALA A 37 3.14 -10.45 17.77
C ALA A 37 3.65 -10.09 16.36
N LEU A 38 4.76 -9.34 16.24
CA LEU A 38 5.30 -8.88 14.96
C LEU A 38 5.49 -10.03 13.97
N SER A 39 6.00 -11.16 14.45
CA SER A 39 6.28 -12.35 13.65
C SER A 39 5.04 -12.98 13.02
N VAL A 40 3.87 -12.81 13.65
CA VAL A 40 2.58 -13.26 13.15
C VAL A 40 1.91 -12.17 12.30
N ILE A 41 1.97 -10.92 12.73
CA ILE A 41 1.36 -9.77 12.04
C ILE A 41 1.97 -9.57 10.65
N GLN A 42 3.28 -9.73 10.50
CA GLN A 42 3.98 -9.59 9.21
C GLN A 42 3.54 -10.61 8.15
N LEU A 43 2.82 -11.67 8.55
CA LEU A 43 2.26 -12.65 7.61
C LEU A 43 0.99 -12.13 6.91
N TYR A 44 0.46 -10.99 7.35
CA TYR A 44 -0.77 -10.39 6.86
C TYR A 44 -0.52 -8.98 6.31
N PRO A 45 -1.37 -8.50 5.38
CA PRO A 45 -1.18 -7.18 4.79
C PRO A 45 -1.32 -5.99 5.75
N SER A 46 -1.94 -6.20 6.90
CA SER A 46 -2.05 -5.20 7.96
C SER A 46 -2.46 -5.88 9.26
N LEU A 47 -2.31 -5.16 10.38
CA LEU A 47 -2.86 -5.61 11.67
C LEU A 47 -4.35 -5.90 11.57
N ARG A 48 -5.11 -5.04 10.88
CA ARG A 48 -6.55 -5.25 10.68
C ARG A 48 -6.83 -6.52 9.88
N ALA A 49 -6.08 -6.78 8.81
CA ALA A 49 -6.23 -7.99 8.01
C ALA A 49 -5.89 -9.26 8.80
N ALA A 50 -4.89 -9.21 9.68
CA ALA A 50 -4.57 -10.30 10.60
C ALA A 50 -5.77 -10.61 11.50
N PHE A 51 -6.33 -9.58 12.13
CA PHE A 51 -7.47 -9.71 13.03
C PHE A 51 -8.77 -10.12 12.31
N GLU A 52 -9.06 -9.59 11.12
CA GLU A 52 -10.21 -10.03 10.32
C GLU A 52 -10.08 -11.49 9.84
N THR A 53 -8.86 -11.99 9.68
CA THR A 53 -8.61 -13.38 9.27
C THR A 53 -8.64 -14.35 10.45
N ILE A 54 -8.06 -13.96 11.59
CA ILE A 54 -7.93 -14.80 12.79
C ILE A 54 -9.23 -14.79 13.61
N TYR A 55 -9.92 -13.66 13.62
CA TYR A 55 -11.15 -13.38 14.37
C TYR A 55 -12.24 -12.79 13.45
N PRO A 56 -12.70 -13.55 12.45
CA PRO A 56 -13.73 -13.07 11.51
C PRO A 56 -15.06 -12.74 12.20
N GLU A 57 -15.37 -13.40 13.32
CA GLU A 57 -16.57 -13.15 14.12
C GLU A 57 -16.57 -11.78 14.82
N TYR A 58 -15.39 -11.15 14.95
CA TYR A 58 -15.22 -9.81 15.53
C TYR A 58 -15.08 -8.71 14.48
N LYS A 59 -15.27 -9.03 13.19
CA LYS A 59 -15.08 -8.10 12.07
C LYS A 59 -15.85 -6.78 12.24
N ASP A 60 -17.07 -6.85 12.76
CA ASP A 60 -17.95 -5.69 12.95
C ASP A 60 -17.67 -4.94 14.25
N CYS A 61 -16.88 -5.51 15.16
CA CYS A 61 -16.52 -4.93 16.46
C CYS A 61 -15.25 -4.06 16.40
N TYR A 62 -14.48 -4.11 15.31
CA TYR A 62 -13.23 -3.37 15.22
C TYR A 62 -13.47 -1.86 15.15
N PRO A 63 -12.85 -1.06 16.04
CA PRO A 63 -12.96 0.37 15.98
C PRO A 63 -12.49 0.87 14.61
N LYS A 64 -13.19 1.87 14.08
CA LYS A 64 -12.65 2.64 12.96
C LYS A 64 -11.34 3.25 13.44
N SER A 65 -10.27 3.14 12.64
CA SER A 65 -8.99 3.75 12.98
C SER A 65 -9.22 5.19 13.43
N PRO A 66 -8.57 5.64 14.53
CA PRO A 66 -8.76 6.99 15.02
C PRO A 66 -8.52 7.98 13.87
N PRO A 67 -9.32 9.05 13.78
CA PRO A 67 -9.19 10.00 12.70
C PRO A 67 -7.77 10.52 12.68
N VAL A 68 -7.12 10.34 11.54
CA VAL A 68 -5.75 10.82 11.34
C VAL A 68 -5.72 12.33 11.60
N PRO A 69 -4.74 12.87 12.37
CA PRO A 69 -4.68 14.29 12.69
C PRO A 69 -4.80 15.17 11.44
N ARG A 70 -5.45 16.34 11.59
CA ARG A 70 -5.51 17.34 10.51
C ARG A 70 -4.08 17.65 10.05
N ASN A 71 -3.85 17.57 8.75
CA ASN A 71 -2.54 17.77 8.08
C ASN A 71 -1.53 16.61 8.17
N HIS A 72 -1.82 15.48 8.82
CA HIS A 72 -0.89 14.34 8.84
C HIS A 72 -0.43 13.95 7.43
N TRP A 73 -1.39 13.78 6.50
CA TRP A 73 -1.09 13.43 5.12
C TRP A 73 -0.56 14.59 4.28
N LYS A 74 -0.48 15.83 4.79
CA LYS A 74 0.22 16.92 4.09
C LYS A 74 1.74 16.81 4.24
N GLN A 75 2.23 16.07 5.23
CA GLN A 75 3.65 15.84 5.42
C GLN A 75 4.09 14.69 4.50
N ILE A 76 5.01 14.98 3.59
CA ILE A 76 5.51 14.00 2.61
C ILE A 76 6.13 12.77 3.29
N ASP A 77 6.76 12.95 4.46
CA ASP A 77 7.36 11.85 5.23
C ASP A 77 6.33 10.84 5.72
N ASN A 78 5.13 11.28 6.10
CA ASN A 78 4.05 10.37 6.49
C ASN A 78 3.54 9.59 5.29
N GLN A 79 3.44 10.24 4.12
CA GLN A 79 3.06 9.56 2.89
C GLN A 79 4.11 8.54 2.46
N ARG A 80 5.40 8.90 2.55
CA ARG A 80 6.52 8.00 2.28
C ARG A 80 6.46 6.77 3.18
N ARG A 81 6.32 6.95 4.50
CA ARG A 81 6.17 5.83 5.44
C ARG A 81 5.00 4.91 5.09
N PHE A 82 3.88 5.48 4.66
CA PHE A 82 2.73 4.68 4.22
C PHE A 82 3.07 3.85 2.97
N PHE A 83 3.71 4.42 1.96
CA PHE A 83 4.09 3.67 0.76
C PHE A 83 5.25 2.69 1.02
N ASP A 84 6.13 2.96 1.97
CA ASP A 84 7.16 2.02 2.43
C ASP A 84 6.52 0.78 3.07
N ASP A 85 5.47 0.97 3.87
CA ASP A 85 4.71 -0.13 4.48
C ASP A 85 4.01 -0.99 3.41
N ILE A 86 3.40 -0.35 2.40
CA ILE A 86 2.84 -1.04 1.22
C ILE A 86 3.93 -1.82 0.47
N ALA A 87 5.08 -1.21 0.25
CA ALA A 87 6.19 -1.83 -0.46
C ALA A 87 6.71 -3.07 0.28
N SER A 88 6.92 -2.95 1.60
CA SER A 88 7.33 -4.05 2.46
C SER A 88 6.29 -5.18 2.44
N THR A 89 5.02 -4.83 2.62
CA THR A 89 3.91 -5.79 2.69
C THR A 89 3.73 -6.58 1.40
N HIS A 90 3.93 -5.93 0.26
CA HIS A 90 3.71 -6.54 -1.06
C HIS A 90 5.02 -6.98 -1.75
N ASN A 91 6.14 -7.00 -1.03
CA ASN A 91 7.46 -7.34 -1.56
C ASN A 91 7.83 -6.56 -2.84
N ILE A 92 7.52 -5.25 -2.85
CA ILE A 92 7.91 -4.36 -3.93
C ILE A 92 9.38 -4.01 -3.71
N THR A 93 10.23 -4.50 -4.61
CA THR A 93 11.68 -4.29 -4.52
C THR A 93 12.20 -3.32 -5.57
N GLN A 94 11.42 -3.09 -6.62
CA GLN A 94 11.79 -2.22 -7.74
C GLN A 94 10.62 -1.31 -8.14
N PRO A 95 10.89 -0.11 -8.71
CA PRO A 95 9.85 0.82 -9.16
C PRO A 95 8.80 0.19 -10.10
N SER A 96 9.21 -0.80 -10.91
CA SER A 96 8.31 -1.53 -11.81
C SER A 96 7.27 -2.40 -11.11
N ASP A 97 7.51 -2.83 -9.88
CA ASP A 97 6.62 -3.74 -9.14
C ASP A 97 5.34 -3.05 -8.70
N TRP A 98 5.37 -1.70 -8.60
CA TRP A 98 4.21 -0.87 -8.29
C TRP A 98 3.05 -1.03 -9.29
N LYS A 99 3.32 -1.54 -10.50
CA LYS A 99 2.27 -1.88 -11.48
C LYS A 99 1.31 -2.97 -10.98
N ASN A 100 1.74 -3.79 -10.01
CA ASN A 100 0.95 -4.86 -9.42
C ASN A 100 0.03 -4.34 -8.30
N ILE A 101 0.23 -3.10 -7.85
CA ILE A 101 -0.59 -2.48 -6.80
C ILE A 101 -1.75 -1.73 -7.45
N SER A 102 -2.97 -2.15 -7.13
CA SER A 102 -4.17 -1.47 -7.59
C SER A 102 -4.52 -0.26 -6.72
N TYR A 103 -5.23 0.70 -7.32
CA TYR A 103 -5.81 1.82 -6.58
C TYR A 103 -6.66 1.36 -5.39
N LYS A 104 -7.45 0.28 -5.57
CA LYS A 104 -8.29 -0.29 -4.53
C LYS A 104 -7.47 -0.81 -3.35
N MET A 105 -6.35 -1.49 -3.59
CA MET A 105 -5.47 -1.98 -2.51
C MET A 105 -4.98 -0.84 -1.62
N ILE A 106 -4.60 0.29 -2.23
CA ILE A 106 -4.13 1.46 -1.47
C ILE A 106 -5.26 2.10 -0.67
N VAL A 107 -6.47 2.19 -1.24
CA VAL A 107 -7.65 2.71 -0.52
C VAL A 107 -8.03 1.81 0.64
N ASP A 108 -8.07 0.49 0.42
CA ASP A 108 -8.39 -0.50 1.45
C ASP A 108 -7.34 -0.50 2.58
N ALA A 109 -6.09 -0.16 2.27
CA ALA A 109 -5.02 0.06 3.26
C ALA A 109 -5.09 1.43 3.97
N GLY A 110 -6.05 2.30 3.63
CA GLY A 110 -6.25 3.61 4.27
C GLY A 110 -5.56 4.79 3.55
N GLY A 111 -4.91 4.55 2.41
CA GLY A 111 -4.21 5.56 1.61
C GLY A 111 -5.12 6.48 0.80
N GLY A 112 -6.44 6.36 0.90
CA GLY A 112 -7.38 7.15 0.10
C GLY A 112 -7.24 8.66 0.29
N ALA A 113 -6.82 9.12 1.47
CA ALA A 113 -6.54 10.54 1.73
C ALA A 113 -5.25 11.04 1.07
N ILE A 114 -4.26 10.16 0.88
CA ILE A 114 -3.02 10.46 0.15
C ILE A 114 -3.35 10.57 -1.33
N LEU A 115 -4.05 9.58 -1.89
CA LEU A 115 -4.37 9.54 -3.33
C LEU A 115 -5.16 10.76 -3.80
N LYS A 116 -6.03 11.35 -2.95
CA LYS A 116 -6.76 12.59 -3.28
C LYS A 116 -5.87 13.81 -3.47
N GLN A 117 -4.63 13.79 -3.01
CA GLN A 117 -3.67 14.89 -3.18
C GLN A 117 -2.96 14.84 -4.53
N TYR A 118 -3.09 13.74 -5.27
CA TYR A 118 -2.39 13.50 -6.52
C TYR A 118 -3.36 13.18 -7.64
N SER A 119 -2.94 13.45 -8.88
CA SER A 119 -3.74 13.13 -10.07
C SER A 119 -3.76 11.63 -10.39
N SER A 120 -2.77 10.88 -9.92
CA SER A 120 -2.64 9.44 -10.15
C SER A 120 -1.70 8.80 -9.13
N LEU A 121 -1.69 7.46 -9.06
CA LEU A 121 -0.71 6.71 -8.27
C LEU A 121 0.72 7.02 -8.73
N SER A 122 0.96 7.08 -10.04
CA SER A 122 2.28 7.42 -10.59
C SER A 122 2.74 8.81 -10.17
N SER A 123 1.82 9.78 -10.13
CA SER A 123 2.10 11.15 -9.66
C SER A 123 2.46 11.15 -8.18
N ALA A 124 1.72 10.41 -7.34
CA ALA A 124 2.06 10.24 -5.93
C ALA A 124 3.46 9.64 -5.75
N LEU A 125 3.75 8.51 -6.40
CA LEU A 125 5.03 7.81 -6.28
C LEU A 125 6.21 8.65 -6.76
N THR A 126 6.06 9.38 -7.87
CA THR A 126 7.11 10.28 -8.38
C THR A 126 7.36 11.45 -7.43
N SER A 127 6.31 11.99 -6.81
CA SER A 127 6.44 13.08 -5.84
C SER A 127 7.05 12.62 -4.51
N ILE A 128 6.72 11.40 -4.06
CA ILE A 128 7.13 10.86 -2.77
C ILE A 128 8.55 10.30 -2.82
N TYR A 129 8.93 9.69 -3.95
CA TYR A 129 10.26 9.13 -4.20
C TYR A 129 10.93 9.79 -5.41
N PRO A 130 11.33 11.07 -5.32
CA PRO A 130 11.99 11.77 -6.42
C PRO A 130 13.35 11.17 -6.79
N GLU A 131 13.98 10.42 -5.88
CA GLU A 131 15.24 9.72 -6.09
C GLU A 131 15.11 8.50 -7.00
N HIS A 132 13.91 7.95 -7.16
CA HIS A 132 13.68 6.78 -8.01
C HIS A 132 13.38 7.21 -9.44
N LYS A 133 14.04 6.53 -10.38
CA LYS A 133 13.68 6.62 -11.80
C LYS A 133 12.42 5.81 -12.03
N TRP A 134 11.29 6.50 -11.97
CA TRP A 134 10.01 5.97 -12.41
C TRP A 134 10.05 5.91 -13.93
N ASP A 135 10.50 4.77 -14.47
CA ASP A 135 10.31 4.40 -15.86
C ASP A 135 8.80 4.34 -16.08
N VAL A 136 8.26 5.51 -16.43
CA VAL A 136 6.85 5.93 -16.40
C VAL A 136 5.97 4.73 -16.20
N ILE A 137 5.49 4.50 -14.97
CA ILE A 137 4.46 3.50 -14.69
C ILE A 137 3.43 3.71 -15.77
N ARG A 138 3.41 2.82 -16.78
CA ARG A 138 2.45 2.84 -17.87
C ARG A 138 1.15 2.43 -17.23
N THR A 139 0.55 3.33 -16.45
CA THR A 139 -0.86 3.26 -16.11
C THR A 139 -1.56 3.05 -17.42
N ARG A 140 -2.52 2.11 -17.48
CA ARG A 140 -3.45 2.00 -18.60
C ARG A 140 -3.92 3.41 -18.93
N VAL A 141 -3.35 3.97 -19.99
CA VAL A 141 -3.69 5.32 -20.38
C VAL A 141 -5.07 5.20 -20.98
N ASP A 142 -5.98 6.02 -20.47
CA ASP A 142 -7.39 5.92 -20.79
C ASP A 142 -7.59 5.90 -22.31
N ALA A 143 -8.62 5.21 -22.82
CA ALA A 143 -8.76 5.04 -24.28
C ALA A 143 -8.82 6.39 -25.03
N LYS A 144 -9.28 7.45 -24.34
CA LYS A 144 -9.26 8.83 -24.83
C LYS A 144 -7.85 9.40 -25.06
N HIS A 145 -6.88 9.02 -24.22
CA HIS A 145 -5.49 9.43 -24.36
C HIS A 145 -4.89 8.96 -25.69
N TRP A 146 -5.20 7.71 -26.06
CA TRP A 146 -4.76 7.10 -27.31
C TRP A 146 -5.51 7.61 -28.54
N LYS A 147 -6.61 8.36 -28.40
CA LYS A 147 -7.25 9.05 -29.53
C LYS A 147 -6.47 10.29 -29.99
N ASN A 148 -5.55 10.81 -29.18
CA ASN A 148 -4.73 11.96 -29.55
C ASN A 148 -3.45 11.51 -30.26
N LEU A 149 -3.32 11.87 -31.55
CA LEU A 149 -2.15 11.59 -32.39
C LEU A 149 -0.83 12.10 -31.81
N GLN A 150 -0.82 13.21 -31.09
CA GLN A 150 0.38 13.75 -30.47
C GLN A 150 0.90 12.83 -29.37
N ASN A 151 -0.02 12.23 -28.61
CA ASN A 151 0.33 11.27 -27.56
C ASN A 151 0.85 9.96 -28.16
N GLN A 152 0.26 9.50 -29.28
CA GLN A 152 0.76 8.34 -30.02
C GLN A 152 2.19 8.59 -30.52
N ARG A 153 2.45 9.72 -31.17
CA ARG A 153 3.79 10.08 -31.67
C ARG A 153 4.82 10.11 -30.54
N LYS A 154 4.52 10.81 -29.46
CA LYS A 154 5.41 10.89 -28.30
C LYS A 154 5.74 9.51 -27.73
N PHE A 155 4.75 8.62 -27.67
CA PHE A 155 4.96 7.24 -27.22
C PHE A 155 5.91 6.46 -28.13
N PHE A 156 5.76 6.58 -29.45
CA PHE A 156 6.65 5.92 -30.39
C PHE A 156 8.06 6.55 -30.38
N ASP A 157 8.19 7.86 -30.22
CA ASP A 157 9.49 8.53 -30.10
C ASP A 157 10.25 8.07 -28.84
N GLU A 158 9.55 7.93 -27.72
CA GLU A 158 10.10 7.40 -26.46
C GLU A 158 10.51 5.92 -26.61
N LEU A 159 9.71 5.12 -27.32
CA LEU A 159 10.04 3.72 -27.64
C LEU A 159 11.27 3.60 -28.52
N ALA A 160 11.34 4.39 -29.59
CA ALA A 160 12.46 4.39 -30.52
C ALA A 160 13.76 4.77 -29.79
N SER A 161 13.69 5.80 -28.95
CA SER A 161 14.81 6.23 -28.12
C SER A 161 15.24 5.15 -27.12
N LYS A 162 14.29 4.49 -26.46
CA LYS A 162 14.56 3.45 -25.45
C LYS A 162 15.21 2.20 -26.03
N TYR A 163 14.79 1.80 -27.24
CA TYR A 163 15.31 0.59 -27.91
C TYR A 163 16.34 0.90 -29.01
N ASN A 164 16.74 2.16 -29.16
CA ASN A 164 17.68 2.62 -30.18
C ASN A 164 17.28 2.15 -31.60
N ILE A 165 15.98 2.20 -31.88
CA ILE A 165 15.38 1.90 -33.18
C ILE A 165 15.69 3.08 -34.10
N LYS A 166 16.40 2.83 -35.21
CA LYS A 166 16.84 3.89 -36.13
C LYS A 166 16.15 3.84 -37.48
N ASP A 167 15.67 2.67 -37.86
CA ASP A 167 15.04 2.44 -39.15
C ASP A 167 13.63 1.82 -39.00
N ILE A 168 12.81 1.90 -40.05
CA ILE A 168 11.50 1.23 -40.12
C ILE A 168 11.65 -0.29 -39.94
N GLY A 169 12.78 -0.87 -40.39
CA GLY A 169 13.06 -2.30 -40.27
C GLY A 169 13.38 -2.77 -38.84
N ASP A 170 13.62 -1.85 -37.92
CA ASP A 170 13.92 -2.15 -36.51
C ASP A 170 12.64 -2.26 -35.64
N TRP A 171 11.46 -1.94 -36.21
CA TRP A 171 10.15 -2.02 -35.55
C TRP A 171 9.48 -3.39 -35.70
#